data_AF-A0A523XZZ9-F1
#
_entry.id   AF-A0A523XZZ9-F1
#
_cell.length_a   1.000
_cell.length_b   1.000
_cell.length_c   1.000
_cell.angle_alpha   90.00
_cell.angle_beta   90.00
_cell.angle_gamma   90.00
#
_symmetry.space_group_name_H-M   'P 1'
#
loop_
_entity.id
_entity.type
_entity.pdbx_description
1 polymer ?
#
loop_
_entity_poly.entity_id
_entity_poly.type
_entity_poly.pdbx_seq_one_letter_code
_entity_poly.pdbx_strand_id
1 'polypeptide(L)'
;MKRSRRFVSEVLSTLRDNIQRVGDPLGMKTVYWTEWAKGLDLPRNGHTILLTARMYQMLPYIIQVASLVASAKPFLSRGGLGAMVNLGNRFMGDQIIRLRALGSQNIKAKSKNALRGIV
;
A
#
# COMPACT_ATOMS: atom_id res chain seq x y z
N MET A 1 -0.84 -5.04 27.05
CA MET A 1 -1.99 -4.91 26.12
C MET A 1 -2.38 -3.46 25.74
N LYS A 2 -2.47 -2.49 26.66
CA LYS A 2 -2.93 -1.11 26.35
C LYS A 2 -2.18 -0.41 25.19
N ARG A 3 -0.85 -0.57 25.10
CA ARG A 3 -0.02 0.02 24.02
C ARG A 3 -0.34 -0.54 22.63
N SER A 4 -0.68 -1.83 22.53
CA SER A 4 -1.03 -2.48 21.26
C SER A 4 -2.37 -1.97 20.72
N ARG A 5 -3.38 -1.75 21.58
CA ARG A 5 -4.67 -1.18 21.16
C ARG A 5 -4.52 0.24 20.61
N ARG A 6 -3.73 1.09 21.26
CA ARG A 6 -3.46 2.47 20.80
C ARG A 6 -2.80 2.47 19.42
N PHE A 7 -1.79 1.63 19.24
CA PHE A 7 -1.09 1.49 17.97
C PHE A 7 -2.03 1.01 16.84
N VAL A 8 -2.86 -0.02 17.09
CA VAL A 8 -3.84 -0.48 16.09
C VAL A 8 -4.84 0.62 15.74
N SER A 9 -5.33 1.38 16.72
CA SER A 9 -6.24 2.50 16.49
C SER A 9 -5.62 3.58 15.62
N GLU A 10 -4.32 3.87 15.80
CA GLU A 10 -3.58 4.88 15.04
C GLU A 10 -3.35 4.44 13.59
N VAL A 11 -3.00 3.16 13.39
CA VAL A 11 -2.90 2.56 12.04
C VAL A 11 -4.26 2.62 11.34
N LEU A 12 -5.34 2.18 11.98
CA LEU A 12 -6.69 2.19 11.39
C LEU A 12 -7.15 3.62 11.07
N SER A 13 -6.88 4.59 11.94
CA SER A 13 -7.20 6.00 11.69
C SER A 13 -6.42 6.53 10.48
N THR A 14 -5.14 6.17 10.36
CA THR A 14 -4.31 6.54 9.20
C THR A 14 -4.85 5.96 7.90
N LEU A 15 -5.25 4.67 7.89
CA LEU A 15 -5.85 4.02 6.73
C LEU A 15 -7.16 4.71 6.34
N ARG A 16 -8.04 4.99 7.31
CA ARG A 16 -9.29 5.71 7.08
C ARG A 16 -9.05 7.09 6.47
N ASP A 17 -8.15 7.88 7.07
CA ASP A 17 -7.85 9.23 6.61
C ASP A 17 -7.28 9.21 5.17
N ASN A 18 -6.44 8.22 4.84
CA ASN A 18 -5.93 8.02 3.47
C ASN A 18 -7.05 7.68 2.47
N ILE A 19 -7.96 6.78 2.83
CA ILE A 19 -9.11 6.42 1.99
C ILE A 19 -10.01 7.65 1.76
N GLN A 20 -10.30 8.42 2.81
CA GLN A 20 -11.12 9.63 2.68
C GLN A 20 -10.47 10.70 1.81
N ARG A 21 -9.14 10.82 1.86
CA ARG A 21 -8.39 11.85 1.13
C ARG A 21 -8.16 11.51 -0.34
N VAL A 22 -7.86 10.25 -0.67
CA VAL A 22 -7.42 9.84 -2.03
C VAL A 22 -8.02 8.53 -2.54
N GLY A 23 -8.90 7.86 -1.78
CA GLY A 23 -9.48 6.58 -2.19
C GLY A 23 -8.53 5.37 -2.14
N ASP A 24 -7.34 5.56 -1.57
CA ASP A 24 -6.30 4.54 -1.48
C ASP A 24 -5.81 4.39 -0.03
N PRO A 25 -5.83 3.19 0.56
CA PRO A 25 -5.44 2.98 1.97
C PRO A 25 -3.98 3.31 2.25
N LEU A 26 -3.11 3.24 1.24
CA LEU A 26 -1.69 3.56 1.37
C LEU A 26 -1.41 5.05 1.09
N GLY A 27 -2.44 5.82 0.75
CA GLY A 27 -2.35 7.26 0.51
C GLY A 27 -1.72 7.62 -0.85
N MET A 28 -1.58 6.65 -1.75
CA MET A 28 -0.98 6.84 -3.09
C MET A 28 -1.97 7.55 -4.03
N LYS A 29 -1.52 8.63 -4.67
CA LYS A 29 -2.35 9.36 -5.64
C LYS A 29 -2.25 8.78 -7.05
N THR A 30 -1.13 8.14 -7.38
CA THR A 30 -0.93 7.59 -8.72
C THR A 30 -1.50 6.18 -8.83
N VAL A 31 -2.21 5.91 -9.92
CA VAL A 31 -2.71 4.57 -10.26
C VAL A 31 -1.52 3.62 -10.47
N TYR A 32 -1.49 2.52 -9.71
CA TYR A 32 -0.46 1.49 -9.81
C TYR A 32 -1.02 0.08 -10.08
N TRP A 33 -2.35 -0.08 -10.02
CA TRP A 33 -3.04 -1.37 -9.99
C TRP A 33 -3.61 -1.84 -11.34
N THR A 34 -3.39 -1.10 -12.42
CA THR A 34 -3.93 -1.42 -13.75
C THR A 34 -2.89 -1.98 -14.72
N GLU A 35 -1.60 -1.81 -14.42
CA GLU A 35 -0.48 -2.20 -15.30
C GLU A 35 -0.42 -3.70 -15.66
N TRP A 36 -1.04 -4.56 -14.85
CA TRP A 36 -1.09 -6.00 -15.10
C TRP A 36 -1.93 -6.35 -16.32
N ALA A 37 -2.97 -5.56 -16.62
CA ALA A 37 -3.90 -5.79 -17.73
C ALA A 37 -3.32 -5.39 -19.09
N LYS A 38 -2.23 -4.61 -19.11
CA LYS A 38 -1.61 -4.15 -20.36
C LYS A 38 -1.10 -5.34 -21.17
N GLY A 39 -1.55 -5.40 -22.43
CA GLY A 39 -1.17 -6.44 -23.38
C GLY A 39 -1.86 -7.80 -23.17
N LEU A 40 -2.95 -7.85 -22.37
CA LEU A 40 -3.81 -9.04 -22.25
C LEU A 40 -5.04 -8.99 -23.16
N ASP A 41 -5.19 -7.91 -23.94
CA ASP A 41 -6.33 -7.68 -24.85
C ASP A 41 -7.71 -7.89 -24.20
N LEU A 42 -7.82 -7.54 -22.90
CA LEU A 42 -9.05 -7.73 -22.15
C LEU A 42 -10.15 -6.79 -22.69
N PRO A 43 -11.38 -7.30 -22.93
CA PRO A 43 -12.48 -6.49 -23.41
C PRO A 43 -12.86 -5.45 -22.35
N ARG A 44 -13.19 -4.23 -22.80
CA ARG A 44 -13.59 -3.12 -21.90
C ARG A 44 -14.99 -3.31 -21.32
N ASN A 45 -15.81 -4.14 -21.95
CA ASN A 45 -17.20 -4.40 -21.61
C ASN A 45 -17.56 -5.85 -21.96
N GLY A 46 -18.60 -6.38 -21.30
CA GLY A 46 -19.06 -7.75 -21.49
C GLY A 46 -19.84 -8.24 -20.27
N HIS A 47 -20.32 -9.47 -20.35
CA HIS A 47 -21.06 -10.11 -19.26
C HIS A 47 -20.16 -10.54 -18.10
N THR A 48 -18.84 -10.64 -18.35
CA THR A 48 -17.84 -11.07 -17.37
C THR A 48 -17.03 -9.86 -16.88
N ILE A 49 -16.95 -9.69 -15.57
CA ILE A 49 -16.18 -8.62 -14.91
C ILE A 49 -15.05 -9.25 -14.09
N LEU A 50 -13.81 -8.83 -14.35
CA LEU A 50 -12.65 -9.22 -13.54
C LEU A 50 -12.46 -8.24 -12.38
N LEU A 51 -12.86 -8.67 -11.18
CA LEU A 51 -12.67 -7.90 -9.95
C LEU A 51 -11.44 -8.39 -9.19
N THR A 52 -10.36 -7.61 -9.22
CA THR A 52 -9.13 -7.93 -8.47
C THR A 52 -9.08 -7.30 -7.07
N ALA A 53 -9.99 -6.36 -6.78
CA ALA A 53 -10.00 -5.52 -5.58
C ALA A 53 -8.62 -4.90 -5.22
N ARG A 54 -7.71 -4.79 -6.19
CA ARG A 54 -6.31 -4.34 -6.03
C ARG A 54 -5.45 -5.22 -5.12
N MET A 55 -5.92 -6.38 -4.65
CA MET A 55 -5.23 -7.17 -3.60
C MET A 55 -3.82 -7.60 -4.02
N TYR A 56 -3.70 -8.20 -5.21
CA TYR A 56 -2.41 -8.66 -5.74
C TYR A 56 -1.47 -7.49 -6.06
N GLN A 57 -2.01 -6.40 -6.60
CA GLN A 57 -1.24 -5.23 -7.01
C GLN A 57 -0.74 -4.41 -5.81
N MET A 58 -1.45 -4.44 -4.69
CA MET A 58 -1.11 -3.72 -3.47
C MET A 58 -0.02 -4.42 -2.64
N LEU A 59 0.15 -5.73 -2.83
CA LEU A 59 1.09 -6.58 -2.09
C LEU A 59 2.53 -6.01 -1.97
N PRO A 60 3.21 -5.58 -3.05
CA PRO A 60 4.58 -5.03 -2.94
C PRO A 60 4.64 -3.78 -2.06
N TYR A 61 3.55 -3.03 -1.94
CA TYR A 61 3.49 -1.82 -1.13
C TYR A 61 3.17 -2.14 0.33
N ILE A 62 2.23 -3.06 0.59
CA ILE A 62 1.89 -3.51 1.95
C ILE A 62 3.10 -4.08 2.68
N ILE A 63 3.88 -4.92 2.00
CA ILE A 63 5.09 -5.54 2.60
C ILE A 63 6.07 -4.48 3.08
N GLN A 64 6.24 -3.41 2.31
CA GLN A 64 7.16 -2.34 2.66
C GLN A 64 6.64 -1.44 3.76
N VAL A 65 5.36 -1.09 3.72
CA VAL A 65 4.73 -0.34 4.80
C VAL A 65 4.81 -1.12 6.10
N ALA A 66 4.54 -2.42 6.08
CA ALA A 66 4.68 -3.29 7.25
C ALA A 66 6.13 -3.31 7.77
N SER A 67 7.13 -3.39 6.87
CA SER A 67 8.55 -3.32 7.22
C SER A 67 8.92 -1.99 7.87
N LEU A 68 8.52 -0.85 7.28
CA LEU A 68 8.76 0.49 7.83
C LEU A 68 8.17 0.65 9.23
N VAL A 69 6.93 0.19 9.40
CA VAL A 69 6.22 0.21 10.68
C VAL A 69 6.93 -0.66 11.72
N ALA A 70 7.41 -1.84 11.33
CA ALA A 70 8.18 -2.72 12.22
C ALA A 70 9.50 -2.06 12.66
N SER A 71 10.21 -1.40 11.74
CA SER A 71 11.45 -0.65 12.03
C SER A 71 11.21 0.59 12.89
N ALA A 72 10.04 1.23 12.79
CA ALA A 72 9.68 2.41 13.58
C ALA A 72 9.17 2.08 14.99
N LYS A 73 8.74 0.83 15.23
CA LYS A 73 8.19 0.36 16.52
C LYS A 73 9.05 0.68 17.75
N PRO A 74 10.40 0.56 17.74
CA PRO A 74 11.26 0.91 18.87
C PRO A 74 11.26 2.41 19.20
N PHE A 75 11.08 3.26 18.20
CA PHE A 75 11.07 4.71 18.35
C PHE A 75 9.68 5.24 18.75
N LEU A 76 8.61 4.65 18.20
CA LEU A 76 7.22 4.97 18.56
C LEU A 76 6.86 4.61 20.01
N SER A 77 7.62 3.72 20.63
CA SER A 77 7.42 3.27 22.02
C SER A 77 8.13 4.13 23.06
N ARG A 78 8.97 5.11 22.65
CA ARG A 78 9.54 6.16 23.52
C ARG A 78 8.76 7.47 23.28
N GLY A 79 7.91 7.83 24.24
CA GLY A 79 6.74 8.71 24.09
C GLY A 79 6.95 10.21 23.85
N GLY A 80 7.81 10.63 22.92
CA GLY A 80 7.98 12.06 22.57
C GLY A 80 8.09 12.38 21.08
N LEU A 81 8.49 11.42 20.24
CA LEU A 81 8.80 11.65 18.81
C LEU A 81 7.73 11.13 17.84
N GLY A 82 6.73 10.38 18.31
CA GLY A 82 5.75 9.71 17.44
C GLY A 82 4.84 10.65 16.65
N ALA A 83 4.52 11.83 17.20
CA ALA A 83 3.65 12.80 16.54
C ALA A 83 4.32 13.52 15.35
N MET A 84 5.63 13.82 15.43
CA MET A 84 6.38 14.46 14.33
C MET A 84 6.64 13.49 13.16
N VAL A 85 6.83 12.20 13.44
CA VAL A 85 7.00 11.16 12.41
C VAL A 85 5.74 10.99 11.55
N ASN A 86 4.55 11.13 12.13
CA ASN A 86 3.27 11.04 11.41
C ASN A 86 3.06 12.20 10.41
N LEU A 87 3.59 13.40 10.71
CA LEU A 87 3.49 14.56 9.83
C LEU A 87 4.48 14.46 8.64
N GLY A 88 5.73 14.06 8.92
CA GLY A 88 6.76 13.87 7.88
C GLY A 88 6.45 12.74 6.91
N ASN A 89 5.89 11.62 7.40
CA ASN A 89 5.48 10.48 6.57
C ASN A 89 4.28 10.78 5.66
N ARG A 90 3.39 11.72 6.01
CA ARG A 90 2.23 12.09 5.17
C ARG A 90 2.63 12.84 3.89
N PHE A 91 3.74 13.57 3.90
CA PHE A 91 4.28 14.29 2.72
C PHE A 91 5.32 13.48 1.94
N MET A 92 6.12 12.63 2.59
CA MET A 92 7.15 11.80 1.93
C MET A 92 6.73 10.36 1.62
N GLY A 93 5.51 9.94 2.02
CA GLY A 93 5.04 8.55 1.93
C GLY A 93 4.93 8.00 0.51
N ASP A 94 4.25 8.70 -0.41
CA ASP A 94 4.04 8.22 -1.78
C ASP A 94 5.37 8.02 -2.54
N GLN A 95 6.32 8.95 -2.35
CA GLN A 95 7.63 8.85 -3.00
C GLN A 95 8.50 7.75 -2.40
N ILE A 96 8.65 7.66 -1.07
CA ILE A 96 9.50 6.63 -0.44
C ILE A 96 8.93 5.22 -0.66
N ILE A 97 7.61 5.06 -0.54
CA ILE A 97 6.92 3.79 -0.80
C ILE A 97 7.13 3.35 -2.25
N ARG A 98 7.05 4.28 -3.22
CA ARG A 98 7.39 4.00 -4.62
C ARG A 98 8.86 3.68 -4.82
N LEU A 99 9.77 4.44 -4.22
CA LEU A 99 11.22 4.31 -4.39
C LEU A 99 11.73 2.96 -3.87
N ARG A 100 11.25 2.54 -2.71
CA ARG A 100 11.57 1.20 -2.18
C ARG A 100 10.78 0.09 -2.90
N ALA A 101 9.58 0.35 -3.45
CA ALA A 101 8.84 -0.60 -4.30
C ALA A 101 9.57 -0.91 -5.60
N LEU A 102 10.30 0.06 -6.15
CA LEU A 102 11.19 -0.15 -7.29
C LEU A 102 12.33 -1.14 -6.96
N GLY A 103 12.77 -1.22 -5.70
CA GLY A 103 13.75 -2.21 -5.22
C GLY A 103 13.19 -3.63 -5.05
N SER A 104 11.86 -3.79 -5.00
CA SER A 104 11.18 -5.10 -4.84
C SER A 104 10.75 -5.69 -6.19
N GLN A 105 11.64 -5.63 -7.20
CA GLN A 105 11.38 -6.09 -8.58
C GLN A 105 10.74 -7.48 -8.63
N ASN A 106 11.22 -8.43 -7.81
CA ASN A 106 10.70 -9.80 -7.76
C ASN A 106 9.23 -9.89 -7.32
N ILE A 107 8.82 -9.12 -6.30
CA ILE A 107 7.43 -9.14 -5.82
C ILE A 107 6.54 -8.39 -6.80
N LYS A 108 7.01 -7.28 -7.36
CA LYS A 108 6.29 -6.55 -8.41
C LYS A 108 6.07 -7.42 -9.66
N ALA A 109 7.08 -8.17 -10.09
CA ALA A 109 6.98 -9.12 -11.19
C ALA A 109 6.02 -10.27 -10.87
N LYS A 110 6.10 -10.88 -9.68
CA LYS A 110 5.14 -11.91 -9.24
C LYS A 110 3.70 -11.38 -9.20
N SER A 111 3.47 -10.21 -8.61
CA SER A 111 2.15 -9.56 -8.59
C SER A 111 1.63 -9.24 -9.99
N LYS A 112 2.50 -8.80 -10.91
CA LYS A 112 2.12 -8.54 -12.30
C LYS A 112 1.75 -9.83 -13.00
N ASN A 113 2.59 -10.87 -12.86
CA ASN A 113 2.44 -12.13 -13.59
C ASN A 113 1.34 -13.03 -13.04
N ALA A 114 0.98 -12.91 -11.75
CA ALA A 114 -0.08 -13.70 -11.11
C ALA A 114 -1.44 -13.61 -11.83
N LEU A 115 -1.68 -12.53 -12.58
CA LEU A 115 -2.93 -12.30 -13.30
C LEU A 115 -2.79 -12.43 -14.82
N ARG A 116 -1.61 -12.77 -15.35
CA ARG A 116 -1.34 -12.84 -16.81
C ARG A 116 -1.69 -14.18 -17.46
N GLY A 117 -2.44 -15.03 -16.77
CA GLY A 117 -2.96 -16.30 -17.30
C GLY A 117 -4.47 -16.44 -17.14
N ILE A 118 -5.16 -15.35 -16.79
CA ILE A 118 -6.62 -15.30 -16.75
C ILE A 118 -7.06 -15.07 -18.20
N VAL A 119 -7.38 -16.16 -18.90
CA VAL A 119 -7.99 -16.18 -20.23
C VAL A 119 -9.29 -16.96 -20.12
#